data_AF-A0A0P0XKJ1-F1
#
_entry.id   AF-A0A0P0XKJ1-F1
#
_cell.length_a   1.000
_cell.length_b   1.000
_cell.length_c   1.000
_cell.angle_alpha   90.00
_cell.angle_beta   90.00
_cell.angle_gamma   90.00
#
_symmetry.space_group_name_H-M   'P 1'
#
loop_
_entity.id
_entity.type
_entity.pdbx_description
1 polymer ?
#
loop_
_entity_poly.entity_id
_entity_poly.type
_entity_poly.pdbx_seq_one_letter_code
_entity_poly.pdbx_strand_id
1 'polypeptide(L)'
;GLNASSVSILRFIYVWNCILLVVLCTLAGPGQGFNTQNSLEIWVKFLGVTRYYKERILADGRQLVFQEVYHEECAKQINGKYHTNFTSRQVYHMFHKLKAQWKVIMEAKNLSGPCNFDDVEKKILYDETEVVRMTNVNKMAKFINVPIRWYDEMEFIF
;
A
#
# COMPACT_ATOMS: atom_id res chain seq x y z
N GLY A 1 -11.95 -22.81 6.48
CA GLY A 1 -10.53 -22.39 6.50
C GLY A 1 -9.91 -22.82 5.20
N LEU A 2 -9.26 -21.92 4.47
CA LEU A 2 -8.46 -22.27 3.29
C LEU A 2 -7.38 -23.26 3.74
N ASN A 3 -7.24 -24.38 3.03
CA ASN A 3 -6.26 -25.41 3.37
C ASN A 3 -4.83 -24.84 3.27
N ALA A 4 -3.86 -25.49 3.91
CA ALA A 4 -2.45 -25.07 3.83
C ALA A 4 -1.94 -24.95 2.38
N SER A 5 -2.54 -25.70 1.45
CA SER A 5 -2.29 -25.64 0.02
C SER A 5 -2.69 -24.29 -0.58
N SER A 6 -3.82 -23.70 -0.18
CA SER A 6 -4.32 -22.43 -0.75
C SER A 6 -3.50 -21.23 -0.27
N VAL A 7 -3.08 -21.21 1.00
CA VAL A 7 -2.14 -20.19 1.51
C VAL A 7 -0.79 -20.29 0.80
N SER A 8 -0.32 -21.51 0.54
CA SER A 8 0.92 -21.74 -0.21
C SER A 8 0.78 -21.24 -1.64
N ILE A 9 -0.31 -21.57 -2.34
CA ILE A 9 -0.60 -21.11 -3.71
C ILE A 9 -0.67 -19.59 -3.78
N LEU A 10 -1.31 -18.91 -2.82
CA LEU A 10 -1.39 -17.44 -2.79
C LEU A 10 -0.02 -16.79 -2.54
N ARG A 11 0.80 -17.35 -1.64
CA ARG A 11 2.19 -16.92 -1.47
C ARG A 11 2.98 -17.12 -2.76
N PHE A 12 2.78 -18.23 -3.46
CA PHE A 12 3.36 -18.47 -4.77
C PHE A 12 2.87 -17.45 -5.80
N ILE A 13 1.58 -17.13 -5.86
CA ILE A 13 1.03 -16.10 -6.77
C ILE A 13 1.61 -14.72 -6.42
N TYR A 14 1.77 -14.39 -5.14
CA TYR A 14 2.38 -13.13 -4.71
C TYR A 14 3.86 -13.05 -5.11
N VAL A 15 4.65 -14.07 -4.75
CA VAL A 15 6.07 -14.16 -5.11
C VAL A 15 6.21 -14.20 -6.62
N TRP A 16 5.32 -14.90 -7.34
CA TRP A 16 5.29 -14.93 -8.80
C TRP A 16 4.92 -13.58 -9.38
N ASN A 17 3.96 -12.83 -8.83
CA ASN A 17 3.67 -11.48 -9.29
C ASN A 17 4.82 -10.52 -9.00
N CYS A 18 5.54 -10.70 -7.88
CA CYS A 18 6.75 -9.94 -7.57
C CYS A 18 7.89 -10.27 -8.53
N ILE A 19 8.16 -11.56 -8.76
CA ILE A 19 9.14 -12.05 -9.73
C ILE A 19 8.73 -11.63 -11.13
N LEU A 20 7.46 -11.74 -11.51
CA LEU A 20 6.94 -11.33 -12.81
C LEU A 20 7.08 -9.81 -12.99
N LEU A 21 6.88 -9.00 -11.94
CA LEU A 21 7.19 -7.57 -11.99
C LEU A 21 8.69 -7.36 -12.23
N VAL A 22 9.56 -8.04 -11.48
CA VAL A 22 11.01 -7.95 -11.66
C VAL A 22 11.42 -8.43 -13.07
N VAL A 23 10.82 -9.51 -13.56
CA VAL A 23 11.08 -10.15 -14.85
C VAL A 23 10.57 -9.28 -15.99
N LEU A 24 9.34 -8.77 -15.91
CA LEU A 24 8.80 -7.79 -16.86
C LEU A 24 9.67 -6.53 -16.89
N CYS A 25 10.21 -6.10 -15.74
CA CYS A 25 11.17 -5.00 -15.70
C CYS A 25 12.52 -5.34 -16.37
N THR A 26 13.02 -6.58 -16.26
CA THR A 26 14.25 -7.01 -16.96
C THR A 26 14.04 -7.33 -18.45
N LEU A 27 12.84 -7.79 -18.85
CA LEU A 27 12.50 -8.13 -20.24
C LEU A 27 12.05 -6.91 -21.04
N ALA A 28 11.51 -5.89 -20.37
CA ALA A 28 11.35 -4.57 -20.97
C ALA A 28 12.74 -4.05 -21.32
N GLY A 29 13.12 -4.21 -22.60
CA GLY A 29 14.45 -3.88 -23.10
C GLY A 29 14.89 -2.45 -22.75
N PRO A 30 16.20 -2.16 -22.85
CA PRO A 30 16.77 -0.86 -22.53
C PRO A 30 16.18 0.22 -23.45
N GLY A 31 15.10 0.87 -23.00
CA GLY A 31 14.34 1.84 -23.79
C GLY A 31 12.92 2.04 -23.26
N GLN A 32 12.27 0.98 -22.79
CA GLN A 32 11.10 1.08 -21.91
C GLN A 32 11.52 0.79 -20.49
N GLY A 33 12.44 1.62 -19.99
CA GLY A 33 12.94 1.54 -18.62
C GLY A 33 11.80 1.72 -17.62
N PHE A 34 11.08 0.64 -17.32
CA PHE A 34 10.45 0.48 -16.03
C PHE A 34 11.61 0.44 -15.04
N ASN A 35 12.04 1.63 -14.65
CA ASN A 35 13.26 1.81 -13.89
C ASN A 35 13.06 1.03 -12.58
N THR A 36 13.72 -0.13 -12.46
CA THR A 36 13.67 -0.97 -11.26
C THR A 36 14.13 -0.16 -10.06
N GLN A 37 15.06 0.78 -10.27
CA GLN A 37 15.46 1.78 -9.30
C GLN A 37 14.25 2.64 -8.87
N ASN A 38 13.44 3.17 -9.79
CA ASN A 38 12.23 3.92 -9.44
C ASN A 38 11.23 3.05 -8.65
N SER A 39 11.06 1.77 -9.02
CA SER A 39 10.12 0.88 -8.32
C SER A 39 10.61 0.58 -6.91
N LEU A 40 11.86 0.12 -6.76
CA LEU A 40 12.49 -0.13 -5.46
C LEU A 40 12.52 1.13 -4.60
N GLU A 41 12.82 2.29 -5.21
CA GLU A 41 12.71 3.57 -4.55
C GLU A 41 11.30 3.78 -4.04
N ILE A 42 10.26 3.71 -4.90
CA ILE A 42 8.84 3.82 -4.51
C ILE A 42 8.53 2.91 -3.31
N TRP A 43 8.97 1.65 -3.35
CA TRP A 43 8.78 0.69 -2.26
C TRP A 43 9.47 1.12 -0.95
N VAL A 44 10.74 1.53 -1.02
CA VAL A 44 11.47 2.08 0.13
C VAL A 44 10.81 3.36 0.62
N LYS A 45 10.24 4.19 -0.28
CA LYS A 45 9.45 5.39 0.08
C LYS A 45 8.24 5.01 0.91
N PHE A 46 7.42 4.08 0.44
CA PHE A 46 6.22 3.66 1.18
C PHE A 46 6.57 2.97 2.49
N LEU A 47 7.49 2.00 2.48
CA LEU A 47 7.89 1.25 3.66
C LEU A 47 8.53 2.15 4.73
N GLY A 48 9.45 3.02 4.34
CA GLY A 48 10.10 3.94 5.26
C GLY A 48 9.10 4.90 5.92
N VAL A 49 8.18 5.45 5.12
CA VAL A 49 7.17 6.40 5.59
C VAL A 49 6.16 5.74 6.54
N THR A 50 5.59 4.59 6.17
CA THR A 50 4.61 3.90 7.02
C THR A 50 5.24 3.41 8.31
N ARG A 51 6.45 2.86 8.22
CA ARG A 51 7.21 2.41 9.40
C ARG A 51 7.49 3.55 10.37
N TYR A 52 7.95 4.69 9.87
CA TYR A 52 8.23 5.85 10.72
C TYR A 52 6.99 6.29 11.50
N TYR A 53 5.85 6.47 10.84
CA TYR A 53 4.63 6.92 11.52
C TYR A 53 4.10 5.90 12.52
N LYS A 54 4.18 4.61 12.17
CA LYS A 54 3.83 3.52 13.09
C LYS A 54 4.71 3.54 14.34
N GLU A 55 6.02 3.64 14.18
CA GLU A 55 6.96 3.74 15.30
C GLU A 55 6.70 4.99 16.16
N ARG A 56 6.32 6.12 15.53
CA ARG A 56 6.00 7.36 16.24
C ARG A 56 4.71 7.28 17.06
N ILE A 57 3.64 6.70 16.51
CA ILE A 57 2.39 6.43 17.23
C ILE A 57 2.65 5.49 18.42
N LEU A 58 3.45 4.45 18.21
CA LEU A 58 3.81 3.51 19.27
C LEU A 58 4.63 4.16 20.39
N ALA A 59 5.57 5.04 20.04
CA ALA A 59 6.40 5.76 21.01
C ALA A 59 5.59 6.75 21.85
N ASP A 60 4.65 7.47 21.23
CA ASP A 60 3.81 8.45 21.94
C ASP A 60 2.62 7.81 22.67
N GLY A 61 2.28 6.55 22.33
CA GLY A 61 1.18 5.80 22.94
C GLY A 61 -0.22 6.32 22.60
N ARG A 62 -0.34 7.21 21.60
CA ARG A 62 -1.61 7.81 21.16
C ARG A 62 -1.59 8.11 19.67
N GLN A 63 -2.78 8.26 19.09
CA GLN A 63 -2.93 8.79 17.73
C GLN A 63 -2.38 10.22 17.64
N LEU A 64 -1.67 10.52 16.55
CA LEU A 64 -0.98 11.79 16.35
C LEU A 64 -1.53 12.54 15.14
N VAL A 65 -1.58 13.86 15.28
CA VAL A 65 -1.76 14.75 14.12
C VAL A 65 -0.38 14.99 13.54
N PHE A 66 -0.06 14.31 12.44
CA PHE A 66 1.22 14.46 11.77
C PHE A 66 1.32 15.83 11.08
N GLN A 67 2.05 16.73 11.73
CA GLN A 67 2.42 18.06 11.23
C GLN A 67 3.72 18.00 10.41
N GLU A 68 4.10 19.15 9.84
CA GLU A 68 5.29 19.30 8.99
C GLU A 68 6.60 18.80 9.64
N VAL A 69 6.76 19.05 10.95
CA VAL A 69 7.93 18.59 11.73
C VAL A 69 8.11 17.07 11.62
N TYR A 70 7.02 16.30 11.65
CA TYR A 70 7.09 14.85 11.51
C TYR A 70 7.52 14.40 10.12
N HIS A 71 7.17 15.16 9.08
CA HIS A 71 7.57 14.87 7.70
C HIS A 71 9.07 15.11 7.49
N GLU A 72 9.62 16.15 8.14
CA GLU A 72 11.05 16.43 8.11
C GLU A 72 11.87 15.37 8.86
N GLU A 73 11.43 15.00 10.07
CA GLU A 73 12.06 13.92 10.84
C GLU A 73 12.00 12.57 10.11
N CYS A 74 10.85 12.26 9.51
CA CYS A 74 10.68 11.07 8.67
C CYS A 74 11.67 11.04 7.52
N ALA A 75 11.81 12.15 6.78
CA ALA A 75 12.77 12.26 5.68
C ALA A 75 14.21 12.03 6.17
N LYS A 76 14.60 12.65 7.28
CA LYS A 76 15.93 12.47 7.91
C LYS A 76 16.19 11.00 8.27
N GLN A 77 15.23 10.33 8.91
CA GLN A 77 15.39 8.93 9.32
C GLN A 77 15.46 7.97 8.13
N ILE A 78 14.60 8.14 7.13
CA ILE A 78 14.61 7.34 5.90
C ILE A 78 15.94 7.51 5.17
N ASN A 79 16.41 8.75 5.03
CA ASN A 79 17.68 9.06 4.38
C ASN A 79 18.88 8.45 5.11
N GLY A 80 18.91 8.55 6.43
CA GLY A 80 19.96 7.93 7.24
C GLY A 80 19.97 6.39 7.14
N LYS A 81 18.78 5.77 7.07
CA LYS A 81 18.64 4.31 7.10
C LYS A 81 18.84 3.64 5.74
N TYR A 82 18.34 4.24 4.68
CA TYR A 82 18.33 3.66 3.34
C TYR A 82 19.28 4.36 2.37
N HIS A 83 20.08 5.32 2.86
CA HIS A 83 21.02 6.12 2.05
C HIS A 83 20.34 6.79 0.85
N THR A 84 19.15 7.35 1.09
CA THR A 84 18.33 8.06 0.10
C THR A 84 18.39 9.58 0.29
N ASN A 85 17.82 10.34 -0.64
CA ASN A 85 17.75 11.82 -0.60
C ASN A 85 16.31 12.34 -0.65
N PHE A 86 15.48 11.95 0.30
CA PHE A 86 14.12 12.45 0.45
C PHE A 86 14.07 13.86 1.00
N THR A 87 13.13 14.62 0.46
CA THR A 87 12.71 15.89 1.05
C THR A 87 11.47 15.68 1.92
N SER A 88 11.29 16.54 2.93
CA SER A 88 10.07 16.57 3.76
C SER A 88 8.81 16.72 2.90
N ARG A 89 8.88 17.49 1.81
CA ARG A 89 7.79 17.66 0.84
C ARG A 89 7.40 16.36 0.12
N GLN A 90 8.37 15.52 -0.24
CA GLN A 90 8.07 14.20 -0.83
C GLN A 90 7.37 13.29 0.18
N VAL A 91 7.80 13.31 1.44
CA VAL A 91 7.15 12.57 2.53
C VAL A 91 5.72 13.06 2.74
N TYR A 92 5.51 14.39 2.80
CA TYR A 92 4.19 15.01 2.90
C TYR A 92 3.25 14.52 1.78
N HIS A 93 3.67 14.63 0.52
CA HIS A 93 2.85 14.19 -0.61
C HIS A 93 2.54 12.69 -0.55
N MET A 94 3.50 11.87 -0.12
CA MET A 94 3.29 10.43 0.02
C MET A 94 2.30 10.10 1.12
N PHE A 95 2.43 10.73 2.29
CA PHE A 95 1.52 10.57 3.42
C PHE A 95 0.08 10.96 3.04
N HIS A 96 -0.09 12.11 2.37
CA HIS A 96 -1.42 12.54 1.93
C HIS A 96 -1.99 11.66 0.82
N LYS A 97 -1.15 11.08 -0.05
CA LYS A 97 -1.58 10.08 -1.03
C LYS A 97 -2.09 8.81 -0.34
N LEU A 98 -1.37 8.32 0.66
CA LEU A 98 -1.79 7.19 1.49
C LEU A 98 -3.12 7.48 2.19
N LYS A 99 -3.24 8.64 2.83
CA LYS A 99 -4.48 9.07 3.49
C LYS A 99 -5.67 9.14 2.53
N ALA A 100 -5.45 9.63 1.31
CA ALA A 100 -6.49 9.67 0.29
C ALA A 100 -6.88 8.26 -0.18
N GLN A 101 -5.92 7.34 -0.32
CA GLN A 101 -6.20 5.93 -0.65
C GLN A 101 -6.99 5.25 0.47
N TRP A 102 -6.59 5.46 1.73
CA TRP A 102 -7.27 4.91 2.90
C TRP A 102 -8.74 5.32 2.95
N LYS A 103 -9.06 6.59 2.67
CA LYS A 103 -10.46 7.06 2.58
C LYS A 103 -11.26 6.27 1.55
N VAL A 104 -10.72 6.06 0.36
CA VAL A 104 -11.40 5.31 -0.72
C VAL A 104 -11.57 3.84 -0.33
N ILE A 105 -10.59 3.24 0.34
CA ILE A 105 -10.66 1.86 0.84
C ILE A 105 -11.76 1.73 1.90
N MET A 106 -11.84 2.67 2.84
CA MET A 106 -12.86 2.67 3.88
C MET A 106 -14.26 2.92 3.32
N GLU A 107 -14.40 3.80 2.33
CA GLU A 107 -15.67 3.97 1.60
C GLU A 107 -16.10 2.67 0.91
N ALA A 108 -15.18 1.98 0.23
CA ALA A 108 -15.46 0.71 -0.42
C ALA A 108 -15.83 -0.39 0.58
N LYS A 109 -15.13 -0.46 1.72
CA LYS A 109 -15.39 -1.44 2.80
C LYS A 109 -16.74 -1.18 3.48
N ASN A 110 -17.10 0.08 3.67
CA ASN A 110 -18.40 0.44 4.27
C ASN A 110 -19.56 0.10 3.34
N LEU A 111 -19.39 0.29 2.03
CA LEU A 111 -20.40 -0.05 1.03
C LEU A 111 -20.54 -1.56 0.82
N SER A 112 -19.46 -2.34 1.01
CA SER A 112 -19.52 -3.79 0.84
C SER A 112 -20.34 -4.45 1.95
N GLY A 113 -20.51 -3.78 3.08
CA GLY A 113 -21.11 -4.36 4.27
C GLY A 113 -20.12 -5.21 5.07
N PRO A 114 -20.48 -5.56 6.32
CA PRO A 114 -19.54 -6.15 7.29
C PRO A 114 -19.04 -7.55 6.92
N CYS A 115 -19.79 -8.31 6.12
CA CYS A 115 -19.46 -9.69 5.77
C CYS A 115 -18.53 -9.83 4.56
N ASN A 116 -18.17 -8.71 3.93
CA ASN A 116 -17.52 -8.68 2.63
C ASN A 116 -16.07 -8.20 2.69
N PHE A 117 -15.38 -8.49 3.79
CA PHE A 117 -13.94 -8.25 3.91
C PHE A 117 -13.21 -9.55 4.27
N ASP A 118 -12.19 -9.88 3.49
CA ASP A 118 -11.30 -11.00 3.79
C ASP A 118 -10.14 -10.48 4.64
N ASP A 119 -10.19 -10.76 5.95
CA ASP A 119 -9.17 -10.36 6.91
C ASP A 119 -7.82 -11.05 6.70
N VAL A 120 -7.76 -12.17 5.97
CA VAL A 120 -6.52 -12.91 5.72
C VAL A 120 -5.80 -12.31 4.52
N GLU A 121 -6.51 -12.09 3.42
CA GLU A 121 -5.94 -11.52 2.20
C GLU A 121 -5.99 -9.99 2.15
N LYS A 122 -6.67 -9.35 3.10
CA LYS A 122 -6.90 -7.91 3.17
C LYS A 122 -7.55 -7.36 1.89
N LYS A 123 -8.60 -8.03 1.42
CA LYS A 123 -9.36 -7.65 0.21
C LYS A 123 -10.82 -7.37 0.55
N ILE A 124 -11.40 -6.41 -0.15
CA ILE A 124 -12.83 -6.14 -0.11
C ILE A 124 -13.48 -7.04 -1.15
N LEU A 125 -14.41 -7.88 -0.72
CA LEU A 125 -15.15 -8.82 -1.54
C LEU A 125 -16.39 -8.14 -2.10
N TYR A 126 -16.57 -8.24 -3.42
CA TYR A 126 -17.83 -7.87 -4.07
C TYR A 126 -18.20 -8.93 -5.08
N ASP A 127 -19.50 -9.11 -5.27
CA ASP A 127 -20.05 -9.82 -6.41
C ASP A 127 -19.59 -9.13 -7.71
N GLU A 128 -19.12 -9.91 -8.68
CA GLU A 128 -18.65 -9.45 -9.98
C GLU A 128 -19.68 -8.51 -10.66
N THR A 129 -20.97 -8.75 -10.46
CA THR A 129 -22.04 -7.90 -11.00
C THR A 129 -22.07 -6.50 -10.40
N GLU A 130 -21.77 -6.35 -9.11
CA GLU A 130 -21.59 -5.04 -8.46
C GLU A 130 -20.28 -4.39 -8.92
N VAL A 131 -19.20 -5.16 -9.08
CA VAL A 131 -17.92 -4.64 -9.58
C VAL A 131 -18.10 -3.99 -10.94
N VAL A 132 -18.83 -4.64 -11.85
CA VAL A 132 -19.14 -4.10 -13.20
C VAL A 132 -19.93 -2.79 -13.11
N ARG A 133 -20.91 -2.70 -12.21
CA ARG A 133 -21.66 -1.45 -11.95
C ARG A 133 -20.75 -0.34 -11.45
N MET A 134 -19.77 -0.66 -10.60
CA MET A 134 -18.85 0.31 -10.02
C MET A 134 -17.72 0.73 -10.98
N THR A 135 -17.23 -0.17 -11.85
CA THR A 135 -16.07 0.09 -12.74
C THR A 135 -16.27 1.28 -13.66
N ASN A 136 -17.51 1.62 -14.02
CA ASN A 136 -17.78 2.69 -14.98
C ASN A 136 -17.69 4.12 -14.40
N VAL A 137 -17.60 4.29 -13.07
CA VAL A 137 -17.57 5.64 -12.46
C VAL A 137 -16.57 5.72 -11.28
N ASN A 138 -16.16 4.59 -10.70
CA ASN A 138 -15.70 4.61 -9.32
C ASN A 138 -14.20 4.31 -9.14
N LYS A 139 -13.49 5.25 -8.51
CA LYS A 139 -12.08 5.10 -8.10
C LYS A 139 -11.86 3.92 -7.13
N MET A 140 -12.93 3.40 -6.54
CA MET A 140 -12.94 2.23 -5.66
C MET A 140 -12.63 0.92 -6.39
N ALA A 141 -12.95 0.80 -7.69
CA ALA A 141 -12.86 -0.47 -8.42
C ALA A 141 -11.48 -1.14 -8.36
N LYS A 142 -10.40 -0.34 -8.24
CA LYS A 142 -9.02 -0.84 -8.12
C LYS A 142 -8.68 -1.55 -6.79
N PHE A 143 -9.54 -1.45 -5.78
CA PHE A 143 -9.36 -2.07 -4.47
C PHE A 143 -10.34 -3.22 -4.22
N ILE A 144 -11.26 -3.45 -5.16
CA ILE A 144 -12.29 -4.49 -5.05
C ILE A 144 -11.71 -5.79 -5.58
N ASN A 145 -11.92 -6.89 -4.85
CA ASN A 145 -11.43 -8.23 -5.17
C ASN A 145 -9.90 -8.32 -5.39
N VAL A 146 -9.15 -7.31 -4.93
CA VAL A 146 -7.69 -7.23 -5.05
C VAL A 146 -7.09 -7.04 -3.65
N PRO A 147 -6.05 -7.81 -3.27
CA PRO A 147 -5.34 -7.63 -2.01
C PRO A 147 -4.81 -6.19 -1.85
N ILE A 148 -5.20 -5.53 -0.76
CA ILE A 148 -4.80 -4.16 -0.47
C ILE A 148 -3.44 -4.18 0.19
N ARG A 149 -2.44 -3.71 -0.56
CA ARG A 149 -1.08 -3.62 -0.04
C ARG A 149 -1.00 -2.59 1.09
N TRP A 150 -0.29 -2.96 2.16
CA TRP A 150 -0.09 -2.16 3.37
C TRP A 150 -1.37 -1.83 4.13
N TYR A 151 -2.43 -2.64 3.98
CA TYR A 151 -3.69 -2.42 4.67
C TYR A 151 -3.48 -2.28 6.19
N ASP A 152 -2.73 -3.20 6.81
CA ASP A 152 -2.51 -3.19 8.26
C ASP A 152 -1.70 -1.96 8.72
N GLU A 153 -0.72 -1.51 7.93
CA GLU A 153 0.00 -0.28 8.23
C GLU A 153 -0.88 0.95 8.08
N MET A 154 -1.74 1.02 7.05
CA MET A 154 -2.66 2.15 6.88
C MET A 154 -3.71 2.18 7.99
N GLU A 155 -4.28 1.02 8.35
CA GLU A 155 -5.24 0.87 9.45
C GLU A 155 -4.66 1.29 10.79
N PHE A 156 -3.37 1.04 11.01
CA PHE A 156 -2.70 1.49 12.23
C PHE A 156 -2.47 3.01 12.25
N ILE A 157 -2.17 3.61 11.10
CA ILE A 157 -1.77 5.02 11.00
C ILE A 157 -2.98 5.97 10.92
N PHE A 158 -4.10 5.55 10.34
CA PHE A 158 -5.24 6.41 10.01
C PHE A 158 -6.55 5.97 10.65
#